data_AF-A0A3C1P799-F1
#
_entry.id   AF-A0A3C1P799-F1
#
_cell.length_a   1.000
_cell.length_b   1.000
_cell.length_c   1.000
_cell.angle_alpha   90.00
_cell.angle_beta   90.00
_cell.angle_gamma   90.00
#
_symmetry.space_group_name_H-M   'P 1'
#
loop_
_entity.id
_entity.type
_entity.pdbx_description
1 polymer ?
#
loop_
_entity_poly.entity_id
_entity_poly.type
_entity_poly.pdbx_seq_one_letter_code
_entity_poly.pdbx_strand_id
1 'polypeptide(L)' 'MQLTYKYRLKPTKAQLKTIAAHLELCRRQYNYRLGERFRWWESTRTPVNACPLIASIVPVEEIYKNIPLTRIQTRDGR' A
#
# COMPACT_ATOMS: atom_id res chain seq x y z
N MET A 1 25.38 -35.79 -14.00
CA MET A 1 24.68 -35.96 -12.69
C MET A 1 24.83 -34.67 -11.89
N GLN A 2 23.74 -33.98 -11.56
CA GLN A 2 23.80 -32.80 -10.68
C GLN A 2 23.75 -33.25 -9.21
N LEU A 3 24.81 -32.96 -8.46
CA LEU A 3 24.88 -33.20 -7.02
C LEU A 3 24.09 -32.09 -6.29
N THR A 4 22.90 -32.41 -5.79
CA THR A 4 22.18 -31.51 -4.86
C THR A 4 22.73 -31.69 -3.45
N TYR A 5 23.61 -30.77 -3.02
CA TYR A 5 24.12 -30.74 -1.66
C TYR A 5 23.05 -30.20 -0.70
N LYS A 6 22.69 -31.00 0.31
CA LYS A 6 21.86 -30.55 1.45
C LYS A 6 22.78 -29.95 2.52
N TYR A 7 22.95 -28.64 2.50
CA TYR A 7 23.72 -27.95 3.54
C TYR A 7 22.87 -27.79 4.80
N ARG A 8 23.29 -28.42 5.91
CA ARG A 8 22.79 -28.10 7.25
C ARG A 8 23.67 -27.02 7.86
N LEU A 9 23.11 -25.83 8.07
CA LEU A 9 23.76 -24.78 8.83
C LEU A 9 23.91 -25.25 10.29
N LYS A 10 25.15 -25.38 10.74
CA LYS A 10 25.50 -25.62 12.15
C LYS A 10 26.20 -24.38 12.70
N PRO A 11 25.45 -23.32 13.04
CA PRO A 11 26.04 -22.08 13.51
C PRO A 11 26.77 -22.31 14.85
N THR A 12 27.88 -21.59 15.03
CA THR A 12 28.59 -21.55 16.31
C THR A 12 27.75 -20.82 17.36
N LYS A 13 28.08 -20.98 18.65
CA LYS A 13 27.36 -20.30 19.74
C LYS A 13 27.31 -18.77 19.54
N ALA A 14 28.41 -18.17 19.05
CA ALA A 14 28.47 -16.73 18.77
C ALA A 14 27.52 -16.34 17.62
N GLN A 15 27.52 -17.10 16.52
CA GLN A 15 26.63 -16.86 15.38
C GLN A 15 25.15 -16.98 15.78
N LEU A 16 24.82 -17.96 16.62
CA LEU A 16 23.45 -18.17 17.09
C LEU A 16 22.94 -16.97 17.91
N LYS A 17 23.78 -16.40 18.78
CA LYS A 17 23.47 -15.18 19.53
C LYS A 17 23.16 -14.01 18.60
N THR A 18 23.98 -13.80 17.57
CA THR A 18 23.77 -12.74 16.58
C THR A 18 22.47 -12.94 15.79
N ILE A 19 22.22 -14.16 15.32
CA ILE A 19 20.99 -14.49 14.58
C ILE A 19 19.76 -14.25 15.46
N ALA A 20 19.78 -14.69 16.72
CA ALA A 20 18.67 -14.48 17.65
C ALA A 20 18.40 -12.99 17.91
N ALA A 21 19.45 -12.18 18.07
CA ALA A 21 19.32 -10.74 18.23
C ALA A 21 18.70 -10.08 16.98
N HIS A 22 19.14 -10.45 15.78
CA HIS A 22 18.57 -9.94 14.54
C HIS A 22 17.11 -10.37 14.35
N LEU A 23 16.77 -11.62 14.65
CA LEU A 23 15.39 -12.10 14.58
C LEU A 23 14.47 -11.31 15.51
N GLU A 24 14.92 -11.02 16.72
CA GLU A 24 14.14 -10.23 17.67
C GLU A 24 13.96 -8.78 17.20
N LEU A 25 14.99 -8.15 16.64
CA LEU A 25 14.89 -6.82 16.03
C LEU A 25 13.89 -6.82 14.86
N CYS A 26 14.00 -7.78 13.95
CA CYS A 26 13.08 -7.92 12.82
C CYS A 26 11.64 -8.13 13.28
N ARG A 27 11.41 -8.98 14.30
CA ARG A 27 10.09 -9.22 14.87
C ARG A 27 9.47 -7.94 15.45
N ARG A 28 10.23 -7.19 16.24
CA ARG A 28 9.79 -5.89 16.80
C ARG A 28 9.46 -4.90 15.70
N GLN A 29 10.35 -4.77 14.73
CA GLN A 29 10.20 -3.83 13.63
C GLN A 29 8.99 -4.17 12.74
N TYR A 30 8.76 -5.45 12.47
CA TYR A 30 7.59 -5.94 11.75
C TYR A 30 6.31 -5.60 12.49
N ASN A 31 6.23 -5.93 13.78
CA ASN A 31 5.06 -5.64 14.61
C ASN A 31 4.77 -4.14 14.70
N TYR A 32 5.80 -3.31 14.83
CA TYR A 32 5.66 -1.85 14.81
C TYR A 32 5.04 -1.36 13.49
N ARG A 33 5.61 -1.77 12.35
CA ARG A 33 5.11 -1.36 11.02
C ARG A 33 3.70 -1.87 10.73
N LEU A 34 3.38 -3.07 11.20
CA LEU A 34 2.04 -3.63 11.08
C LEU A 34 1.02 -2.78 11.87
N GLY A 35 1.39 -2.37 13.09
CA GLY A 35 0.58 -1.46 13.91
C GLY A 35 0.33 -0.10 13.22
N GLU A 36 1.37 0.52 12.67
CA GLU A 36 1.23 1.78 11.92
C GLU A 36 0.32 1.64 10.70
N ARG A 37 0.38 0.51 9.99
CA ARG A 37 -0.49 0.24 8.85
C ARG A 37 -1.95 0.11 9.29
N PHE A 38 -2.22 -0.55 10.41
CA PHE A 38 -3.58 -0.64 10.95
C PHE A 38 -4.09 0.73 11.41
N ARG A 39 -3.26 1.52 12.10
CA ARG A 39 -3.62 2.88 12.49
C ARG A 39 -3.98 3.75 11.28
N TRP A 40 -3.16 3.70 10.23
CA TRP A 40 -3.44 4.43 8.99
C TRP A 40 -4.74 3.95 8.34
N TRP A 41 -4.97 2.63 8.29
CA TRP A 41 -6.22 2.08 7.78
C TRP A 41 -7.42 2.58 8.59
N GLU A 42 -7.35 2.54 9.92
CA GLU A 42 -8.43 3.02 10.80
C GLU A 42 -8.68 4.52 10.68
N SER A 43 -7.63 5.34 10.50
CA SER A 43 -7.77 6.79 10.34
C SER A 43 -8.28 7.20 8.97
N THR A 44 -8.01 6.40 7.93
CA THR A 44 -8.27 6.76 6.54
C THR A 44 -9.46 5.99 5.95
N ARG A 45 -9.98 4.97 6.65
CA ARG A 45 -11.16 4.23 6.19
C ARG A 45 -12.35 5.16 6.13
N THR A 46 -13.08 5.08 5.04
CA THR A 46 -14.36 5.74 4.85
C THR A 46 -15.35 4.70 4.38
N PRO A 47 -16.64 4.79 4.77
CA PRO A 47 -17.60 3.81 4.30
C PRO A 47 -17.75 3.94 2.78
N VAL A 48 -18.00 2.83 2.08
CA VAL A 48 -17.99 2.79 0.60
C VAL A 48 -19.00 3.76 -0.02
N ASN A 49 -20.06 4.09 0.73
CA ASN A 49 -21.11 5.01 0.34
C ASN A 49 -20.90 6.46 0.84
N ALA A 50 -19.79 6.80 1.50
CA ALA A 50 -19.50 8.17 1.89
C ALA A 50 -18.06 8.57 1.60
N CYS A 51 -17.91 9.77 1.05
CA CYS A 51 -16.63 10.45 0.98
C CYS A 51 -16.48 11.31 2.25
N PRO A 52 -15.32 11.31 2.95
CA PRO A 52 -15.10 12.19 4.11
C PRO A 52 -14.92 13.65 3.68
N LEU A 53 -14.75 13.89 2.37
CA LEU A 53 -14.59 15.21 1.81
C LEU A 53 -15.94 15.94 1.86
N ILE A 54 -16.04 16.93 2.74
CA ILE A 54 -17.20 17.83 2.86
C ILE A 54 -17.16 18.90 1.75
N ALA A 55 -15.99 19.14 1.16
CA ALA A 55 -15.76 20.12 0.11
C ALA A 55 -14.84 19.56 -0.98
N SER A 56 -14.92 20.14 -2.17
CA SER A 56 -14.02 19.80 -3.28
C SER A 56 -12.59 20.24 -2.97
N ILE A 57 -11.60 19.41 -3.30
CA ILE A 57 -10.16 19.77 -3.24
C ILE A 57 -9.82 20.83 -4.30
N VAL A 58 -10.58 20.86 -5.39
CA VAL A 58 -10.37 21.74 -6.55
C VAL A 58 -11.53 22.73 -6.65
N PRO A 59 -11.31 24.00 -7.01
CA PRO A 59 -12.39 24.93 -7.31
C PRO A 59 -13.35 24.33 -8.33
N VAL A 60 -14.65 24.38 -8.05
CA VAL A 60 -15.67 23.75 -8.91
C VAL A 60 -15.63 24.32 -10.33
N GLU A 61 -15.25 25.59 -10.46
CA GLU A 61 -15.11 26.31 -11.72
C GLU A 61 -14.02 25.70 -12.62
N GLU A 62 -12.97 25.12 -12.05
CA GLU A 62 -11.87 24.52 -12.81
C GLU A 62 -12.22 23.13 -13.36
N ILE A 63 -13.08 22.37 -12.66
CA ILE A 63 -13.45 20.99 -13.03
C ILE A 63 -14.14 20.95 -14.40
N TYR A 64 -15.02 21.91 -14.67
CA TYR A 64 -15.84 21.93 -15.89
C TYR A 64 -15.22 22.71 -17.04
N LYS A 65 -14.04 23.31 -16.86
CA LYS A 65 -13.42 24.24 -17.83
C LYS A 65 -13.23 23.65 -19.23
N ASN A 66 -12.95 22.34 -19.31
CA ASN A 66 -12.66 21.64 -20.57
C ASN A 66 -13.82 20.74 -21.04
N ILE A 67 -14.95 20.74 -20.33
CA ILE A 67 -16.10 19.90 -20.66
C ILE A 67 -17.07 20.75 -21.50
N PRO A 68 -17.36 20.37 -22.75
CA PRO A 68 -18.31 21.11 -23.56
C PRO A 68 -19.71 21.01 -22.95
N LEU A 69 -20.39 22.16 -22.82
CA LEU A 69 -21.75 22.28 -22.28
C LEU A 69 -22.78 21.45 -23.06
N THR A 70 -22.54 21.26 -24.35
CA THR A 70 -23.42 20.50 -25.23
C THR A 70 -22.62 19.43 -25.96
N ARG A 71 -23.12 18.20 -25.90
CA ARG A 71 -22.62 17.13 -26.75
C ARG A 71 -23.20 17.33 -28.14
N ILE A 72 -22.35 17.72 -29.10
CA ILE A 72 -22.73 17.70 -30.51
C ILE A 72 -22.85 16.23 -30.90
N GLN A 73 -24.08 15.72 -31.00
CA GLN A 73 -24.30 14.46 -31.68
C GLN A 73 -24.19 14.74 -33.16
N THR A 74 -23.02 14.50 -33.75
CA THR A 74 -22.96 14.34 -35.20
C THR A 74 -23.86 13.16 -35.53
N ARG A 75 -24.91 13.42 -36.29
CA ARG A 75 -25.54 12.37 -37.09
C ARG A 75 -24.42 11.91 -38.01
N ASP A 76 -23.76 10.80 -37.66
CA ASP A 76 -23.04 10.00 -38.66
C ASP A 76 -24.11 9.47 -39.61
N GLY A 77 -24.53 10.38 -40.50
CA GLY A 77 -25.38 10.12 -41.63
C GLY A 77 -24.43 9.84 -42.78
N ARG A 78 -24.29 8.54 -43.08
CA ARG A 78 -23.50 7.90 -44.13
C ARG A 78 -22.04 7.60 -43.82
#